data_AF-I4YEE8-F1
#
_entry.id   AF-I4YEE8-F1
#
_cell.length_a   1.000
_cell.length_b   1.000
_cell.length_c   1.000
_cell.angle_alpha   90.00
_cell.angle_beta   90.00
_cell.angle_gamma   90.00
#
_symmetry.space_group_name_H-M   'P 1'
#
loop_
_entity.id
_entity.type
_entity.pdbx_description
1 polymer ?
#
loop_
_entity_poly.entity_id
_entity_poly.type
_entity_poly.pdbx_seq_one_letter_code
_entity_poly.pdbx_strand_id
1 'polypeptide(L)'
;MNSQPKKQNKAIKKDNQLSSISNSIKPKKNHDKIEIDDELPDHLTKAAVPNGKLRNKLIKQWKHKLASQRAIDDYKNYLLPQDSGTIELENDLERTYRLRQHDIKEAIGISTAKKAFSLNVDRGLTSLAYTPDGRNLSFTNQVGKVASFDPTLGRLNCEINLNELCTDITYLHNSSMMAVAQKKYVYIYDNQGIELHKLPDHIEARRLEFLPHHFLLASSGNTGWLKYQDTSTGMMVSQHRTKLGPTSAMAQNPSNANISLGHQNGTVTFWTPSTPYTHVKLQAHLGQVKALSHDRHGKYIASAGLDGTVKLWDMRMWKELSSFKARNQIKDIRFSDKDMLAVGWGNHVYVYDDILKYSSNGESPSPYLTHHFPGVGVNKLAFCPYEDVLSVGHSAGLTNLIIPGSGEANYDSLEADPFEGKGARREREVRQLLDKIQPDLITFNDDILGSIHLKTDNTNPNAKTPNLRPDDDGQFHDDMGRSKLKKKMRGRNSSTKKYLSRKRKNVIEPTQLALKAKLAKEKANKDKEIALKSGNLKQSSPSALDRFTKKSN
;
A
#
# COMPACT_ATOMS: atom_id res chain seq x y z
N MET A 1 15.10 -33.72 -73.34
CA MET A 1 16.45 -33.12 -73.30
C MET A 1 16.31 -31.64 -72.97
N ASN A 2 16.98 -31.21 -71.89
CA ASN A 2 17.48 -29.86 -71.52
C ASN A 2 16.65 -28.62 -71.94
N SER A 3 16.27 -27.68 -71.08
CA SER A 3 17.03 -27.04 -70.00
C SER A 3 16.12 -26.09 -69.21
N GLN A 4 16.30 -26.02 -67.89
CA GLN A 4 15.63 -25.06 -67.00
C GLN A 4 16.29 -23.66 -67.09
N PRO A 5 15.54 -22.56 -66.90
CA PRO A 5 16.11 -21.23 -66.80
C PRO A 5 16.66 -20.97 -65.39
N LYS A 6 17.91 -20.47 -65.33
CA LYS A 6 18.62 -20.07 -64.10
C LYS A 6 17.89 -18.90 -63.41
N LYS A 7 17.37 -19.12 -62.20
CA LYS A 7 17.03 -18.04 -61.25
C LYS A 7 18.31 -17.46 -60.67
N GLN A 8 18.60 -16.20 -60.99
CA GLN A 8 19.62 -15.41 -60.30
C GLN A 8 19.09 -15.01 -58.92
N ASN A 9 19.55 -15.69 -57.86
CA ASN A 9 19.40 -15.21 -56.49
C ASN A 9 20.43 -14.11 -56.24
N LYS A 10 20.00 -12.84 -56.26
CA LYS A 10 20.77 -11.74 -55.65
C LYS A 10 20.86 -12.01 -54.14
N ALA A 11 22.03 -12.46 -53.69
CA ALA A 11 22.34 -12.54 -52.27
C ALA A 11 22.36 -11.11 -51.70
N ILE A 12 21.39 -10.80 -50.83
CA ILE A 12 21.42 -9.62 -49.98
C ILE A 12 22.66 -9.79 -49.08
N LYS A 13 23.68 -8.94 -49.28
CA LYS A 13 24.82 -8.86 -48.36
C LYS A 13 24.26 -8.49 -46.99
N LYS A 14 24.32 -9.42 -46.03
CA LYS A 14 24.04 -9.13 -44.63
C LYS A 14 25.09 -8.12 -44.16
N ASP A 15 24.63 -6.98 -43.63
CA ASP A 15 25.50 -5.97 -43.04
C ASP A 15 26.22 -6.54 -41.83
N ASN A 16 27.49 -6.91 -42.04
CA ASN A 16 28.34 -7.52 -41.02
C ASN A 16 28.62 -6.59 -39.82
N GLN A 17 28.29 -5.30 -39.91
CA GLN A 17 28.50 -4.31 -38.84
C GLN A 17 27.49 -4.44 -37.68
N LEU A 18 26.24 -4.83 -37.95
CA LEU A 18 25.26 -5.06 -36.87
C LEU A 18 25.54 -6.40 -36.15
N SER A 19 26.05 -7.40 -36.89
CA SER A 19 26.45 -8.68 -36.30
C SER A 19 27.72 -8.59 -35.44
N SER A 20 28.62 -7.64 -35.72
CA SER A 20 29.83 -7.45 -34.90
C SER A 20 29.53 -6.76 -33.57
N ILE A 21 28.58 -5.82 -33.52
CA ILE A 21 28.13 -5.18 -32.27
C ILE A 21 27.41 -6.18 -31.37
N SER A 22 26.60 -7.07 -31.95
CA SER A 22 25.92 -8.14 -31.19
C SER A 22 26.87 -9.19 -30.59
N ASN A 23 28.07 -9.34 -31.17
CA ASN A 23 29.09 -10.27 -30.69
C ASN A 23 30.13 -9.63 -29.76
N SER A 24 30.30 -8.30 -29.77
CA SER A 24 31.19 -7.59 -28.85
C SER A 24 30.59 -7.39 -27.44
N ILE A 25 29.28 -7.60 -27.27
CA ILE A 25 28.59 -7.61 -25.96
C ILE A 25 28.46 -9.04 -25.41
N LYS A 26 29.24 -10.00 -25.93
CA LYS A 26 29.48 -11.23 -25.17
C LYS A 26 30.53 -10.90 -24.13
N PRO A 27 30.22 -10.98 -22.81
CA PRO A 27 31.22 -10.72 -21.79
C PRO A 27 32.39 -11.67 -22.04
N LYS A 28 33.60 -11.10 -22.17
CA LYS A 28 34.83 -11.87 -22.13
C LYS A 28 34.74 -12.72 -20.87
N LYS A 29 34.78 -14.05 -21.02
CA LYS A 29 35.00 -15.00 -19.92
C LYS A 29 36.42 -14.77 -19.39
N ASN A 30 36.64 -13.65 -18.71
CA ASN A 30 37.77 -13.50 -17.83
C ASN A 30 37.42 -14.30 -16.58
N HIS A 31 38.23 -15.31 -16.34
CA HIS A 31 38.26 -16.12 -15.15
C HIS A 31 38.61 -15.24 -13.96
N ASP A 32 37.59 -14.63 -13.37
CA ASP A 32 37.43 -14.51 -11.93
C ASP A 32 36.00 -14.94 -11.64
N LYS A 33 35.78 -16.25 -11.79
CA LYS A 33 34.63 -16.85 -11.16
C LYS A 33 34.87 -16.73 -9.66
N ILE A 34 34.28 -15.70 -9.07
CA ILE A 34 33.82 -15.79 -7.70
C ILE A 34 32.72 -16.88 -7.73
N GLU A 35 33.14 -18.15 -7.73
CA GLU A 35 32.31 -19.29 -7.35
C GLU A 35 32.07 -19.13 -5.85
N ILE A 36 31.20 -18.18 -5.48
CA ILE A 36 30.46 -18.31 -4.24
C ILE A 36 29.60 -19.56 -4.47
N ASP A 37 29.86 -20.60 -3.69
CA ASP A 37 29.04 -21.79 -3.63
C ASP A 37 27.63 -21.37 -3.23
N ASP A 38 26.79 -21.10 -4.24
CA ASP A 38 25.38 -20.77 -4.04
C ASP A 38 24.67 -22.03 -3.54
N GLU A 39 24.71 -22.24 -2.23
CA GLU A 39 24.05 -23.35 -1.57
C GLU A 39 22.57 -23.40 -1.97
N LEU A 40 22.14 -24.58 -2.40
CA LEU A 40 20.75 -24.80 -2.80
C LEU A 40 19.84 -24.63 -1.57
N PRO A 41 18.74 -23.87 -1.67
CA PRO A 41 17.79 -23.73 -0.58
C PRO A 41 17.24 -25.07 -0.07
N ASP A 42 17.05 -25.19 1.24
CA ASP A 42 16.58 -26.42 1.92
C ASP A 42 15.28 -27.00 1.34
N HIS A 43 14.39 -26.13 0.84
CA HIS A 43 13.11 -26.51 0.23
C HIS A 43 13.23 -27.08 -1.19
N LEU A 44 14.42 -27.08 -1.79
CA LEU A 44 14.71 -27.67 -3.12
C LEU A 44 15.47 -29.00 -3.03
N THR A 45 15.59 -29.55 -1.83
CA THR A 45 16.22 -30.86 -1.59
C THR A 45 15.34 -32.02 -2.06
N LYS A 46 15.93 -33.23 -2.17
CA LYS A 46 15.19 -34.47 -2.47
C LYS A 46 14.11 -34.79 -1.43
N ALA A 47 14.31 -34.36 -0.18
CA ALA A 47 13.36 -34.57 0.90
C ALA A 47 12.10 -33.70 0.73
N ALA A 48 12.27 -32.42 0.35
CA ALA A 48 11.16 -31.49 0.15
C ALA A 48 10.40 -31.71 -1.17
N VAL A 49 11.13 -31.99 -2.27
CA VAL A 49 10.53 -32.22 -3.59
C VAL A 49 10.95 -33.61 -4.13
N PRO A 50 10.13 -34.65 -3.91
CA PRO A 50 10.44 -36.01 -4.35
C PRO A 50 10.51 -36.16 -5.89
N ASN A 51 9.72 -35.38 -6.63
CA ASN A 51 9.68 -35.45 -8.10
C ASN A 51 10.90 -34.77 -8.72
N GLY A 52 11.80 -35.57 -9.31
CA GLY A 52 13.04 -35.09 -9.91
C GLY A 52 12.87 -34.07 -11.04
N LYS A 53 11.84 -34.20 -11.90
CA LYS A 53 11.59 -33.24 -13.00
C LYS A 53 11.15 -31.89 -12.46
N LEU A 54 10.22 -31.90 -11.50
CA LEU A 54 9.74 -30.67 -10.85
C LEU A 54 10.88 -29.98 -10.10
N ARG A 55 11.65 -30.76 -9.32
CA ARG A 55 12.81 -30.24 -8.60
C ARG A 55 13.82 -29.56 -9.55
N ASN A 56 14.17 -30.20 -10.67
CA ASN A 56 15.09 -29.59 -11.64
C ASN A 56 14.52 -28.30 -12.25
N LYS A 57 13.21 -28.23 -12.52
CA LYS A 57 12.55 -27.02 -13.01
C LYS A 57 12.58 -25.89 -11.96
N LEU A 58 12.30 -26.21 -10.70
CA LEU A 58 12.35 -25.25 -9.59
C LEU A 58 13.77 -24.74 -9.34
N ILE A 59 14.78 -25.63 -9.38
CA ILE A 59 16.19 -25.22 -9.28
C ILE A 59 16.55 -24.26 -10.42
N LYS A 60 16.10 -24.52 -11.66
CA LYS A 60 16.34 -23.61 -12.79
C LYS A 60 15.66 -22.25 -12.56
N GLN A 61 14.41 -22.24 -12.11
CA GLN A 61 13.69 -21.01 -11.79
C GLN A 61 14.37 -20.22 -10.67
N TRP A 62 14.83 -20.90 -9.62
CA TRP A 62 15.56 -20.28 -8.52
C TRP A 62 16.87 -19.66 -8.98
N LYS A 63 17.67 -20.38 -9.80
CA LYS A 63 18.91 -19.83 -10.39
C LYS A 63 18.63 -18.60 -11.26
N HIS A 64 17.56 -18.61 -12.05
CA HIS A 64 17.15 -17.43 -12.81
C HIS A 64 16.74 -16.27 -11.90
N LYS A 65 16.01 -16.53 -10.81
CA LYS A 65 15.64 -15.51 -9.83
C LYS A 65 16.88 -14.91 -9.16
N LEU A 66 17.83 -15.74 -8.74
CA LEU A 66 19.09 -15.27 -8.15
C LEU A 66 19.91 -14.45 -9.14
N ALA A 67 20.04 -14.93 -10.39
CA ALA A 67 20.73 -14.18 -11.44
C ALA A 67 20.03 -12.85 -11.76
N SER A 68 18.69 -12.80 -11.73
CA SER A 68 17.95 -11.55 -11.92
C SER A 68 18.14 -10.59 -10.75
N GLN A 69 18.20 -11.08 -9.51
CA GLN A 69 18.49 -10.25 -8.33
C GLN A 69 19.90 -9.66 -8.42
N ARG A 70 20.90 -10.48 -8.75
CA ARG A 70 22.27 -10.00 -9.00
C ARG A 70 22.34 -8.93 -10.08
N ALA A 71 21.66 -9.14 -11.21
CA ALA A 71 21.63 -8.15 -12.27
C ALA A 71 20.97 -6.82 -11.83
N ILE A 72 19.96 -6.88 -10.96
CA ILE A 72 19.35 -5.69 -10.36
C ILE A 72 20.33 -5.00 -9.39
N ASP A 73 21.04 -5.77 -8.57
CA ASP A 73 22.03 -5.24 -7.64
C ASP A 73 23.21 -4.59 -8.37
N ASP A 74 23.72 -5.25 -9.42
CA ASP A 74 24.76 -4.72 -10.31
C ASP A 74 24.28 -3.43 -11.01
N TYR A 75 23.03 -3.40 -11.48
CA TYR A 75 22.42 -2.20 -12.07
C TYR A 75 22.39 -1.03 -11.06
N LYS A 76 21.94 -1.29 -9.83
CA LYS A 76 21.87 -0.27 -8.78
C LYS A 76 23.24 0.26 -8.37
N ASN A 77 24.24 -0.61 -8.32
CA ASN A 77 25.58 -0.23 -7.88
C ASN A 77 26.42 0.46 -8.97
N TYR A 78 26.21 0.12 -10.25
CA TYR A 78 27.11 0.56 -11.33
C TYR A 78 26.48 1.41 -12.42
N LEU A 79 25.18 1.28 -12.69
CA LEU A 79 24.53 1.90 -13.86
C LEU A 79 23.72 3.16 -13.53
N LEU A 80 23.44 3.40 -12.25
CA LEU A 80 22.71 4.61 -11.84
C LEU A 80 23.58 5.86 -12.07
N PRO A 81 23.08 6.86 -12.81
CA PRO A 81 23.89 8.01 -13.23
C PRO A 81 24.07 9.08 -12.15
N GLN A 82 23.15 9.18 -11.19
CA GLN A 82 23.15 10.24 -10.18
C GLN A 82 23.22 9.65 -8.77
N ASP A 83 23.97 10.34 -7.91
CA ASP A 83 24.03 10.06 -6.48
C ASP A 83 22.90 10.80 -5.75
N SER A 84 22.50 10.25 -4.61
CA SER A 84 21.56 10.91 -3.70
C SER A 84 22.19 12.11 -3.03
N GLY A 85 21.49 13.25 -3.01
CA GLY A 85 21.89 14.38 -2.17
C GLY A 85 21.87 14.01 -0.68
N THR A 86 22.82 14.52 0.09
CA THR A 86 22.86 14.43 1.56
C THR A 86 23.51 15.70 2.11
N ILE A 87 23.33 15.95 3.41
CA ILE A 87 24.12 16.94 4.15
C ILE A 87 24.93 16.14 5.15
N GLU A 88 26.25 16.20 5.01
CA GLU A 88 27.18 15.65 5.98
C GLU A 88 27.77 16.80 6.81
N LEU A 89 28.04 16.51 8.08
CA LEU A 89 28.64 17.47 9.00
C LEU A 89 30.15 17.27 8.96
N GLU A 90 30.91 18.36 8.83
CA GLU A 90 32.38 18.30 8.87
C GLU A 90 32.88 18.13 10.31
N ASN A 91 32.13 18.68 11.29
CA ASN A 91 32.50 18.70 12.70
C ASN A 91 31.40 18.10 13.60
N ASP A 92 31.80 17.39 14.66
CA ASP A 92 30.89 16.80 15.66
C ASP A 92 30.04 17.83 16.43
N LEU A 93 30.49 19.09 16.48
CA LEU A 93 29.77 20.17 17.16
C LEU A 93 28.63 20.75 16.33
N GLU A 94 28.76 20.64 15.01
CA GLU A 94 27.76 21.10 14.07
C GLU A 94 26.57 20.15 14.09
N ARG A 95 25.38 20.69 13.85
CA ARG A 95 24.15 19.90 13.84
C ARG A 95 23.34 20.32 12.64
N THR A 96 22.88 19.34 11.86
CA THR A 96 22.15 19.55 10.60
C THR A 96 20.94 20.48 10.78
N TYR A 97 20.18 20.31 11.86
CA TYR A 97 18.99 21.10 12.12
C TYR A 97 19.24 22.58 12.46
N ARG A 98 20.48 23.01 12.71
CA ARG A 98 20.84 24.42 12.93
C ARG A 98 21.12 25.18 11.63
N LEU A 99 21.31 24.47 10.52
CA LEU A 99 21.56 25.06 9.21
C LEU A 99 20.33 25.86 8.75
N ARG A 100 20.57 27.05 8.23
CA ARG A 100 19.50 27.89 7.67
C ARG A 100 19.46 27.74 6.16
N GLN A 101 18.32 28.09 5.57
CA GLN A 101 18.14 28.01 4.11
C GLN A 101 19.08 28.93 3.32
N HIS A 102 19.57 30.03 3.91
CA HIS A 102 20.55 30.88 3.23
C HIS A 102 21.89 30.17 3.03
N ASP A 103 22.44 29.54 4.09
CA ASP A 103 23.68 28.74 4.04
C ASP A 103 23.59 27.65 2.96
N ILE A 104 22.45 26.94 2.92
CA ILE A 104 22.21 25.87 1.94
C ILE A 104 22.19 26.45 0.52
N LYS A 105 21.56 27.60 0.29
CA LYS A 105 21.51 28.25 -1.03
C LYS A 105 22.88 28.72 -1.52
N GLU A 106 23.76 29.13 -0.61
CA GLU A 106 25.13 29.55 -0.95
C GLU A 106 26.04 28.36 -1.29
N ALA A 107 25.79 27.20 -0.67
CA ALA A 107 26.60 25.98 -0.88
C ALA A 107 26.24 25.19 -2.16
N ILE A 108 25.00 25.30 -2.64
CA ILE A 108 24.50 24.53 -3.79
C ILE A 108 24.66 25.26 -5.14
N GLY A 109 24.56 24.48 -6.23
CA GLY A 109 24.54 25.03 -7.58
C GLY A 109 23.37 26.01 -7.84
N ILE A 110 23.64 27.02 -8.67
CA ILE A 110 22.71 28.12 -8.99
C ILE A 110 21.35 27.61 -9.52
N SER A 111 21.34 26.50 -10.28
CA SER A 111 20.11 25.89 -10.81
C SER A 111 19.18 25.41 -9.70
N THR A 112 19.72 24.72 -8.68
CA THR A 112 18.96 24.24 -7.52
C THR A 112 18.58 25.40 -6.61
N ALA A 113 19.48 26.36 -6.38
CA ALA A 113 19.20 27.54 -5.57
C ALA A 113 18.00 28.35 -6.11
N LYS A 114 17.85 28.47 -7.44
CA LYS A 114 16.72 29.15 -8.09
C LYS A 114 15.36 28.49 -7.81
N LYS A 115 15.32 27.18 -7.53
CA LYS A 115 14.08 26.46 -7.21
C LYS A 115 13.51 26.85 -5.84
N ALA A 116 14.35 27.40 -4.95
CA ALA A 116 13.89 27.96 -3.68
C ALA A 116 13.43 29.41 -3.84
N PHE A 117 12.14 29.57 -4.10
CA PHE A 117 11.47 30.86 -4.17
C PHE A 117 10.33 30.97 -3.15
N SER A 118 9.86 32.20 -2.94
CA SER A 118 8.66 32.50 -2.16
C SER A 118 7.66 33.27 -3.01
N LEU A 119 6.41 32.81 -3.06
CA LEU A 119 5.29 33.49 -3.69
C LEU A 119 4.33 33.99 -2.62
N ASN A 120 4.07 35.29 -2.62
CA ASN A 120 3.05 35.87 -1.75
C ASN A 120 1.69 35.69 -2.41
N VAL A 121 0.79 35.01 -1.72
CA VAL A 121 -0.59 34.78 -2.16
C VAL A 121 -1.51 35.18 -1.02
N ASP A 122 -2.39 36.13 -1.29
CA ASP A 122 -3.33 36.66 -0.30
C ASP A 122 -4.17 35.55 0.32
N ARG A 123 -4.37 35.59 1.65
CA ARG A 123 -5.29 34.69 2.40
C ARG A 123 -4.96 33.20 2.42
N GLY A 124 -3.71 32.82 2.15
CA GLY A 124 -3.14 31.54 2.59
C GLY A 124 -3.63 30.29 1.86
N LEU A 125 -2.77 29.28 1.79
CA LEU A 125 -3.04 28.09 0.99
C LEU A 125 -3.83 27.04 1.76
N THR A 126 -4.77 26.38 1.10
CA THR A 126 -5.54 25.26 1.65
C THR A 126 -4.95 23.92 1.23
N SER A 127 -4.58 23.78 -0.05
CA SER A 127 -3.98 22.56 -0.58
C SER A 127 -2.92 22.82 -1.64
N LEU A 128 -2.05 21.82 -1.80
CA LEU A 128 -0.89 21.75 -2.69
C LEU A 128 -0.82 20.35 -3.28
N ALA A 129 -0.63 20.27 -4.60
CA ALA A 129 -0.42 19.00 -5.29
C ALA A 129 0.56 19.17 -6.46
N TYR A 130 1.58 18.31 -6.48
CA TYR A 130 2.47 18.13 -7.62
C TYR A 130 1.90 17.11 -8.61
N THR A 131 2.28 17.24 -9.86
CA THR A 131 2.17 16.14 -10.82
C THR A 131 3.10 14.99 -10.42
N PRO A 132 2.79 13.73 -10.78
CA PRO A 132 3.68 12.59 -10.52
C PRO A 132 5.12 12.80 -11.02
N ASP A 133 5.27 13.50 -12.15
CA ASP A 133 6.58 13.82 -12.76
C ASP A 133 7.30 15.00 -12.08
N GLY A 134 6.72 15.61 -11.05
CA GLY A 134 7.27 16.77 -10.30
C GLY A 134 7.29 18.11 -11.05
N ARG A 135 6.98 18.12 -12.34
CA ARG A 135 7.10 19.31 -13.20
C ARG A 135 6.10 20.44 -12.93
N ASN A 136 4.83 20.13 -12.62
CA ASN A 136 3.83 21.17 -12.36
C ASN A 136 3.34 21.11 -10.93
N LEU A 137 3.19 22.28 -10.33
CA LEU A 137 2.61 22.47 -9.00
C LEU A 137 1.26 23.15 -9.16
N SER A 138 0.26 22.62 -8.45
CA SER A 138 -1.04 23.27 -8.30
C SER A 138 -1.29 23.64 -6.85
N PHE A 139 -1.98 24.75 -6.65
CA PHE A 139 -2.39 25.18 -5.32
C PHE A 139 -3.80 25.77 -5.33
N THR A 140 -4.42 25.72 -4.16
CA THR A 140 -5.72 26.36 -3.91
C THR A 140 -5.72 27.14 -2.61
N ASN A 141 -6.68 28.05 -2.51
CA ASN A 141 -6.85 28.97 -1.40
C ASN A 141 -8.30 28.93 -0.89
N GLN A 142 -8.50 29.38 0.35
CA GLN A 142 -9.80 29.53 0.99
C GLN A 142 -10.75 30.47 0.23
N VAL A 143 -10.22 31.44 -0.52
CA VAL A 143 -11.01 32.41 -1.31
C VAL A 143 -11.50 31.81 -2.63
N GLY A 144 -10.91 30.69 -3.07
CA GLY A 144 -11.22 30.07 -4.36
C GLY A 144 -10.28 30.44 -5.49
N LYS A 145 -9.11 31.00 -5.17
CA LYS A 145 -8.01 31.15 -6.13
C LYS A 145 -7.37 29.77 -6.35
N VAL A 146 -7.34 29.34 -7.61
CA VAL A 146 -6.73 28.09 -8.07
C VAL A 146 -5.66 28.45 -9.09
N ALA A 147 -4.45 27.93 -8.93
CA ALA A 147 -3.41 28.13 -9.92
C ALA A 147 -2.60 26.86 -10.15
N SER A 148 -2.14 26.69 -11.38
CA SER A 148 -1.23 25.64 -11.83
C SER A 148 -0.07 26.31 -12.58
N PHE A 149 1.17 25.95 -12.22
CA PHE A 149 2.36 26.50 -12.86
C PHE A 149 3.54 25.53 -12.76
N ASP A 150 4.52 25.71 -13.65
CA ASP A 150 5.81 25.02 -13.60
C ASP A 150 6.77 25.84 -12.70
N PRO A 151 7.14 25.34 -11.50
CA PRO A 151 8.00 26.06 -10.58
C PRO A 151 9.45 26.15 -11.05
N THR A 152 9.89 25.27 -11.95
CA THR A 152 11.27 25.27 -12.46
C THR A 152 11.47 26.34 -13.53
N LEU A 153 10.48 26.48 -14.42
CA LEU A 153 10.50 27.46 -15.51
C LEU A 153 9.86 28.80 -15.11
N GLY A 154 9.09 28.85 -14.03
CA GLY A 154 8.29 30.02 -13.65
C GLY A 154 7.13 30.30 -14.61
N ARG A 155 6.69 29.29 -15.37
CA ARG A 155 5.62 29.43 -16.37
C ARG A 155 4.27 29.11 -15.72
N LEU A 156 3.36 30.08 -15.74
CA LEU A 156 1.98 29.87 -15.34
C LEU A 156 1.22 29.10 -16.43
N ASN A 157 0.55 28.01 -16.06
CA ASN A 157 -0.32 27.25 -16.95
C ASN A 157 -1.74 27.80 -16.87
N CYS A 158 -2.24 27.98 -15.65
CA CYS A 158 -3.61 28.36 -15.39
C CYS A 158 -3.74 29.15 -14.08
N GLU A 159 -4.62 30.14 -14.08
CA GLU A 159 -5.07 30.89 -12.91
C GLU A 159 -6.59 31.10 -13.00
N ILE A 160 -7.33 30.67 -11.98
CA ILE A 160 -8.78 30.73 -11.92
C ILE A 160 -9.19 31.32 -10.58
N ASN A 161 -10.21 32.20 -10.61
CA ASN A 161 -10.86 32.72 -9.42
C ASN A 161 -12.29 32.20 -9.36
N LEU A 162 -12.55 31.22 -8.50
CA LEU A 162 -13.84 30.55 -8.34
C LEU A 162 -14.77 31.27 -7.36
N ASN A 163 -14.24 32.19 -6.53
CA ASN A 163 -14.97 32.93 -5.49
C ASN A 163 -15.75 32.03 -4.50
N GLU A 164 -15.34 30.77 -4.38
CA GLU A 164 -15.90 29.78 -3.46
C GLU A 164 -14.78 29.08 -2.68
N LEU A 165 -15.11 28.56 -1.49
CA LEU A 165 -14.16 27.80 -0.69
C LEU A 165 -13.67 26.57 -1.44
N CYS A 166 -12.37 26.52 -1.72
CA CYS A 166 -11.70 25.35 -2.28
C CYS A 166 -10.92 24.63 -1.18
N THR A 167 -11.27 23.37 -0.93
CA THR A 167 -10.69 22.61 0.19
C THR A 167 -9.47 21.80 -0.23
N ASP A 168 -9.51 21.18 -1.41
CA ASP A 168 -8.44 20.32 -1.89
C ASP A 168 -8.31 20.39 -3.42
N ILE A 169 -7.12 20.04 -3.91
CA ILE A 169 -6.79 19.96 -5.34
C ILE A 169 -5.87 18.78 -5.58
N THR A 170 -6.10 18.08 -6.69
CA THR A 170 -5.21 17.02 -7.15
C THR A 170 -5.13 17.03 -8.67
N TYR A 171 -3.95 16.75 -9.22
CA TYR A 171 -3.85 16.35 -10.61
C TYR A 171 -4.46 14.97 -10.82
N LEU A 172 -4.90 14.70 -12.05
CA LEU A 172 -5.26 13.35 -12.46
C LEU A 172 -3.99 12.61 -12.94
N HIS A 173 -4.04 11.92 -14.07
CA HIS A 173 -2.89 11.19 -14.61
C HIS A 173 -1.80 12.10 -15.17
N ASN A 174 -2.18 13.27 -15.68
CA ASN A 174 -1.30 14.22 -16.34
C ASN A 174 -1.50 15.65 -15.81
N SER A 175 -0.60 16.54 -16.20
CA SER A 175 -0.76 18.00 -16.04
C SER A 175 -1.93 18.59 -16.85
N SER A 176 -2.55 17.80 -17.74
CA SER A 176 -3.68 18.24 -18.56
C SER A 176 -4.94 18.46 -17.75
N MET A 177 -5.16 17.72 -16.67
CA MET A 177 -6.42 17.77 -15.94
C MET A 177 -6.17 17.84 -14.43
N MET A 178 -6.98 18.66 -13.77
CA MET A 178 -6.94 18.79 -12.31
C MET A 178 -8.36 18.73 -11.73
N ALA A 179 -8.51 18.02 -10.62
CA ALA A 179 -9.75 17.96 -9.86
C ALA A 179 -9.66 18.93 -8.68
N VAL A 180 -10.67 19.78 -8.52
CA VAL A 180 -10.78 20.77 -7.45
C VAL A 180 -12.03 20.48 -6.64
N ALA A 181 -11.85 20.30 -5.34
CA ALA A 181 -12.95 20.20 -4.38
C ALA A 181 -13.41 21.61 -3.99
N GLN A 182 -14.54 22.04 -4.54
CA GLN A 182 -15.20 23.28 -4.15
C GLN A 182 -16.10 23.06 -2.92
N LYS A 183 -16.87 24.07 -2.56
CA LYS A 183 -17.73 24.05 -1.36
C LYS A 183 -18.69 22.87 -1.33
N LYS A 184 -19.34 22.55 -2.46
CA LYS A 184 -20.37 21.50 -2.55
C LYS A 184 -20.01 20.32 -3.43
N TYR A 185 -19.38 20.55 -4.58
CA TYR A 185 -19.09 19.50 -5.56
C TYR A 185 -17.62 19.53 -5.94
N VAL A 186 -17.16 18.41 -6.50
CA VAL A 186 -15.85 18.32 -7.14
C VAL A 186 -16.02 18.68 -8.61
N TYR A 187 -15.08 19.47 -9.11
CA TYR A 187 -15.03 19.89 -10.52
C TYR A 187 -13.71 19.46 -11.12
N ILE A 188 -13.71 19.09 -12.40
CA ILE A 188 -12.51 18.77 -13.16
C ILE A 188 -12.28 19.91 -14.16
N TYR A 189 -11.06 20.42 -14.19
CA TYR A 189 -10.61 21.49 -15.06
C TYR A 189 -9.52 21.00 -16.01
N ASP A 190 -9.45 21.61 -17.19
CA ASP A 190 -8.33 21.47 -18.12
C ASP A 190 -7.11 22.29 -17.66
N ASN A 191 -5.96 22.10 -18.31
CA ASN A 191 -4.72 22.82 -18.05
C ASN A 191 -4.81 24.33 -18.31
N GLN A 192 -5.81 24.79 -19.06
CA GLN A 192 -6.13 26.20 -19.30
C GLN A 192 -7.10 26.76 -18.25
N GLY A 193 -7.68 25.91 -17.40
CA GLY A 193 -8.67 26.30 -16.40
C GLY A 193 -10.12 26.30 -16.89
N ILE A 194 -10.39 25.67 -18.03
CA ILE A 194 -11.76 25.47 -18.51
C ILE A 194 -12.39 24.34 -17.71
N GLU A 195 -13.61 24.56 -17.20
CA GLU A 195 -14.39 23.51 -16.53
C GLU A 195 -14.80 22.42 -17.53
N LEU A 196 -14.37 21.18 -17.27
CA LEU A 196 -14.73 20.01 -18.08
C LEU A 196 -15.95 19.30 -17.50
N HIS A 197 -15.91 19.00 -16.20
CA HIS A 197 -16.93 18.21 -15.53
C HIS A 197 -17.27 18.73 -14.15
N LYS A 198 -18.56 18.68 -13.82
CA LYS A 198 -19.09 18.80 -12.47
C LYS A 198 -19.52 17.42 -11.98
N LEU A 199 -19.01 17.01 -10.82
CA LEU A 199 -19.29 15.69 -10.24
C LEU A 199 -20.38 15.79 -9.15
N PRO A 200 -21.67 15.53 -9.48
CA PRO A 200 -22.78 15.72 -8.54
C PRO A 200 -22.75 14.71 -7.38
N ASP A 201 -22.21 13.52 -7.62
CA ASP A 201 -22.12 12.48 -6.59
C ASP A 201 -21.07 12.83 -5.54
N HIS A 202 -20.06 13.64 -5.86
CA HIS A 202 -18.98 14.00 -4.94
C HIS A 202 -19.35 15.21 -4.07
N ILE A 203 -20.30 14.99 -3.15
CA ILE A 203 -20.84 16.03 -2.27
C ILE A 203 -19.90 16.31 -1.09
N GLU A 204 -19.55 17.59 -0.90
CA GLU A 204 -18.73 18.13 0.19
C GLU A 204 -17.43 17.34 0.43
N ALA A 205 -16.69 17.08 -0.66
CA ALA A 205 -15.36 16.49 -0.57
C ALA A 205 -14.41 17.46 0.14
N ARG A 206 -13.72 16.99 1.19
CA ARG A 206 -12.65 17.74 1.85
C ARG A 206 -11.27 17.31 1.39
N ARG A 207 -11.15 16.07 0.92
CA ARG A 207 -9.90 15.48 0.46
C ARG A 207 -10.10 14.74 -0.85
N LEU A 208 -9.13 14.89 -1.74
CA LEU A 208 -9.04 14.21 -3.03
C LEU A 208 -7.68 13.50 -3.11
N GLU A 209 -7.66 12.29 -3.67
CA GLU A 209 -6.44 11.57 -4.03
C GLU A 209 -6.74 10.84 -5.34
N PHE A 210 -5.79 10.89 -6.28
CA PHE A 210 -5.91 10.20 -7.55
C PHE A 210 -5.03 8.94 -7.53
N LEU A 211 -5.57 7.81 -7.99
CA LEU A 211 -4.86 6.54 -8.12
C LEU A 211 -4.38 6.40 -9.58
N PRO A 212 -3.07 6.61 -9.86
CA PRO A 212 -2.60 6.77 -11.23
C PRO A 212 -2.77 5.53 -12.11
N HIS A 213 -2.39 4.35 -11.61
CA HIS A 213 -2.45 3.11 -12.39
C HIS A 213 -3.88 2.57 -12.61
N HIS A 214 -4.84 3.05 -11.84
CA HIS A 214 -6.23 2.61 -11.89
C HIS A 214 -7.18 3.62 -12.54
N PHE A 215 -6.71 4.86 -12.76
CA PHE A 215 -7.54 5.99 -13.21
C PHE A 215 -8.75 6.23 -12.29
N LEU A 216 -8.55 6.13 -10.97
CA LEU A 216 -9.60 6.36 -9.99
C LEU A 216 -9.37 7.67 -9.24
N LEU A 217 -10.39 8.52 -9.20
CA LEU A 217 -10.47 9.65 -8.29
C LEU A 217 -11.16 9.18 -7.00
N ALA A 218 -10.39 9.13 -5.91
CA ALA A 218 -10.91 8.88 -4.58
C ALA A 218 -11.26 10.20 -3.90
N SER A 219 -12.43 10.24 -3.27
CA SER A 219 -12.94 11.45 -2.63
C SER A 219 -13.57 11.12 -1.29
N SER A 220 -13.25 11.94 -0.29
CA SER A 220 -13.85 11.85 1.03
C SER A 220 -14.06 13.23 1.64
N GLY A 221 -15.01 13.36 2.57
CA GLY A 221 -15.27 14.65 3.21
C GLY A 221 -16.30 14.60 4.33
N ASN A 222 -17.11 15.65 4.43
CA ASN A 222 -18.01 15.86 5.57
C ASN A 222 -19.11 14.79 5.68
N THR A 223 -19.52 14.22 4.54
CA THR A 223 -20.64 13.27 4.47
C THR A 223 -20.32 11.91 5.09
N GLY A 224 -19.04 11.59 5.36
CA GLY A 224 -18.62 10.28 5.88
C GLY A 224 -18.74 9.15 4.85
N TRP A 225 -18.61 9.51 3.57
CA TRP A 225 -18.53 8.56 2.47
C TRP A 225 -17.15 8.63 1.81
N LEU A 226 -16.69 7.46 1.38
CA LEU A 226 -15.56 7.32 0.47
C LEU A 226 -16.11 6.93 -0.89
N LYS A 227 -15.79 7.71 -1.91
CA LYS A 227 -16.30 7.52 -3.27
C LYS A 227 -15.14 7.33 -4.22
N TYR A 228 -15.24 6.30 -5.06
CA TYR A 228 -14.29 6.02 -6.14
C TYR A 228 -15.01 6.25 -7.47
N GLN A 229 -14.48 7.18 -8.25
CA GLN A 229 -14.95 7.45 -9.60
C GLN A 229 -13.84 7.15 -10.60
N ASP A 230 -14.16 6.41 -11.63
CA ASP A 230 -13.27 6.17 -12.75
C ASP A 230 -13.24 7.39 -13.66
N THR A 231 -12.07 8.00 -13.81
CA THR A 231 -11.90 9.22 -14.62
C THR A 231 -11.82 8.91 -16.11
N SER A 232 -11.48 7.68 -16.51
CA SER A 232 -11.39 7.33 -17.93
C SER A 232 -12.76 6.99 -18.52
N THR A 233 -13.62 6.33 -17.75
CA THR A 233 -14.98 5.96 -18.17
C THR A 233 -16.04 6.95 -17.69
N GLY A 234 -15.73 7.74 -16.66
CA GLY A 234 -16.66 8.66 -16.00
C GLY A 234 -17.62 7.99 -15.02
N MET A 235 -17.54 6.66 -14.86
CA MET A 235 -18.48 5.90 -14.03
C MET A 235 -18.10 5.88 -12.54
N MET A 236 -19.12 5.88 -11.68
CA MET A 236 -18.94 5.61 -10.25
C MET A 236 -18.67 4.13 -10.03
N VAL A 237 -17.49 3.80 -9.49
CA VAL A 237 -17.08 2.41 -9.23
C VAL A 237 -17.66 1.91 -7.92
N SER A 238 -17.45 2.65 -6.84
CA SER A 238 -17.94 2.25 -5.52
C SER A 238 -18.16 3.42 -4.58
N GLN A 239 -19.07 3.22 -3.62
CA GLN A 239 -19.40 4.19 -2.58
C GLN A 239 -19.46 3.48 -1.22
N HIS A 240 -18.52 3.81 -0.35
CA HIS A 240 -18.36 3.15 0.94
C HIS A 240 -18.77 4.08 2.08
N ARG A 241 -19.65 3.61 2.96
CA ARG A 241 -20.03 4.32 4.19
C ARG A 241 -18.98 4.10 5.26
N THR A 242 -18.31 5.17 5.71
CA THR A 242 -17.30 5.04 6.77
C THR A 242 -17.93 4.71 8.12
N LYS A 243 -19.14 5.20 8.38
CA LYS A 243 -19.90 5.07 9.64
C LYS A 243 -19.18 5.66 10.87
N LEU A 244 -18.18 6.51 10.66
CA LEU A 244 -17.36 7.12 11.72
C LEU A 244 -17.40 8.66 11.67
N GLY A 245 -18.32 9.22 10.90
CA GLY A 245 -18.47 10.66 10.72
C GLY A 245 -17.57 11.22 9.60
N PRO A 246 -17.32 12.53 9.62
CA PRO A 246 -16.58 13.23 8.56
C PRO A 246 -15.09 12.87 8.58
N THR A 247 -14.50 12.77 7.39
CA THR A 247 -13.08 12.45 7.23
C THR A 247 -12.25 13.73 7.17
N SER A 248 -11.10 13.71 7.86
CA SER A 248 -10.27 14.91 8.07
C SER A 248 -8.94 14.82 7.32
N ALA A 249 -8.42 13.60 7.20
CA ALA A 249 -7.23 13.25 6.46
C ALA A 249 -7.52 12.07 5.54
N MET A 250 -6.85 12.06 4.40
CA MET A 250 -6.86 10.97 3.42
C MET A 250 -5.45 10.86 2.85
N ALA A 251 -4.99 9.64 2.60
CA ALA A 251 -3.74 9.41 1.89
C ALA A 251 -3.83 8.07 1.12
N GLN A 252 -3.35 8.08 -0.12
CA GLN A 252 -3.16 6.86 -0.90
C GLN A 252 -1.83 6.19 -0.52
N ASN A 253 -1.85 4.86 -0.43
CA ASN A 253 -0.63 4.07 -0.48
C ASN A 253 -0.19 3.92 -1.95
N PRO A 254 1.00 4.43 -2.35
CA PRO A 254 1.46 4.38 -3.73
C PRO A 254 1.67 2.96 -4.27
N SER A 255 2.01 2.00 -3.41
CA SER A 255 2.35 0.63 -3.79
C SER A 255 1.12 -0.22 -4.11
N ASN A 256 0.16 -0.29 -3.18
CA ASN A 256 -1.03 -1.15 -3.30
C ASN A 256 -2.33 -0.39 -3.62
N ALA A 257 -2.25 0.92 -3.84
CA ALA A 257 -3.37 1.82 -4.14
C ALA A 257 -4.50 1.87 -3.09
N ASN A 258 -4.25 1.39 -1.87
CA ASN A 258 -5.23 1.46 -0.79
C ASN A 258 -5.37 2.88 -0.26
N ILE A 259 -6.60 3.27 0.08
CA ILE A 259 -6.89 4.57 0.69
C ILE A 259 -6.95 4.44 2.20
N SER A 260 -6.13 5.22 2.90
CA SER A 260 -6.25 5.42 4.34
C SER A 260 -7.08 6.67 4.63
N LEU A 261 -7.98 6.57 5.60
CA LEU A 261 -8.84 7.66 6.07
C LEU A 261 -8.65 7.91 7.55
N GLY A 262 -8.46 9.17 7.90
CA GLY A 262 -8.38 9.66 9.28
C GLY A 262 -9.71 10.26 9.73
N HIS A 263 -10.27 9.70 10.79
CA HIS A 263 -11.57 10.10 11.35
C HIS A 263 -11.41 11.04 12.56
N GLN A 264 -12.53 11.66 12.96
CA GLN A 264 -12.57 12.55 14.13
C GLN A 264 -12.37 11.84 15.47
N ASN A 265 -12.66 10.55 15.55
CA ASN A 265 -12.51 9.74 16.76
C ASN A 265 -11.08 9.22 17.00
N GLY A 266 -10.10 9.59 16.17
CA GLY A 266 -8.71 9.12 16.26
C GLY A 266 -8.44 7.76 15.63
N THR A 267 -9.44 7.17 14.96
CA THR A 267 -9.23 5.96 14.16
C THR A 267 -8.72 6.29 12.77
N VAL A 268 -7.79 5.46 12.29
CA VAL A 268 -7.39 5.38 10.89
C VAL A 268 -7.99 4.11 10.31
N THR A 269 -8.68 4.22 9.19
CA THR A 269 -9.30 3.08 8.50
C THR A 269 -8.76 2.93 7.11
N PHE A 270 -8.59 1.69 6.65
CA PHE A 270 -8.05 1.39 5.33
C PHE A 270 -9.10 0.74 4.44
N TRP A 271 -9.17 1.18 3.18
CA TRP A 271 -10.23 0.86 2.23
C TRP A 271 -9.68 0.41 0.89
N THR A 272 -10.39 -0.56 0.29
CA THR A 272 -10.28 -0.93 -1.12
C THR A 272 -11.63 -0.67 -1.80
N PRO A 273 -11.68 -0.41 -3.12
CA PRO A 273 -12.94 -0.28 -3.83
C PRO A 273 -13.75 -1.58 -3.87
N SER A 274 -13.10 -2.74 -3.88
CA SER A 274 -13.74 -4.06 -4.08
C SER A 274 -14.59 -4.52 -2.88
N THR A 275 -14.30 -4.04 -1.67
CA THR A 275 -15.04 -4.46 -0.45
C THR A 275 -15.72 -3.28 0.24
N PRO A 276 -17.00 -3.41 0.64
CA PRO A 276 -17.75 -2.32 1.29
C PRO A 276 -17.43 -2.11 2.77
N TYR A 277 -16.54 -2.92 3.34
CA TYR A 277 -16.11 -2.84 4.74
C TYR A 277 -14.64 -2.49 4.84
N THR A 278 -14.26 -1.82 5.93
CA THR A 278 -12.86 -1.55 6.27
C THR A 278 -12.11 -2.86 6.49
N HIS A 279 -10.92 -3.00 5.92
CA HIS A 279 -10.06 -4.16 6.20
C HIS A 279 -9.40 -4.06 7.56
N VAL A 280 -8.88 -2.86 7.86
CA VAL A 280 -8.18 -2.57 9.12
C VAL A 280 -8.73 -1.29 9.73
N LYS A 281 -8.94 -1.32 11.04
CA LYS A 281 -9.23 -0.15 11.87
C LYS A 281 -8.13 -0.02 12.91
N LEU A 282 -7.36 1.05 12.81
CA LEU A 282 -6.23 1.34 13.67
C LEU A 282 -6.61 2.48 14.61
N GLN A 283 -6.62 2.23 15.92
CA GLN A 283 -6.84 3.26 16.93
C GLN A 283 -5.53 4.03 17.13
N ALA A 284 -5.32 5.09 16.37
CA ALA A 284 -4.03 5.77 16.32
C ALA A 284 -3.87 6.83 17.41
N HIS A 285 -4.88 7.69 17.57
CA HIS A 285 -4.81 8.90 18.38
C HIS A 285 -5.98 9.03 19.37
N LEU A 286 -5.81 9.90 20.38
CA LEU A 286 -6.85 10.21 21.39
C LEU A 286 -7.74 11.40 20.96
N GLY A 287 -7.80 11.70 19.67
CA GLY A 287 -8.59 12.79 19.08
C GLY A 287 -8.52 12.75 17.55
N GLN A 288 -9.07 13.76 16.88
CA GLN A 288 -9.14 13.81 15.41
C GLN A 288 -7.78 13.59 14.75
N VAL A 289 -7.72 12.69 13.76
CA VAL A 289 -6.54 12.53 12.90
C VAL A 289 -6.50 13.70 11.91
N LYS A 290 -5.46 14.54 12.00
CA LYS A 290 -5.31 15.77 11.19
C LYS A 290 -4.66 15.51 9.84
N ALA A 291 -3.64 14.66 9.81
CA ALA A 291 -2.87 14.37 8.61
C ALA A 291 -2.43 12.91 8.60
N LEU A 292 -2.29 12.37 7.39
CA LEU A 292 -1.81 11.04 7.09
C LEU A 292 -0.90 11.13 5.87
N SER A 293 0.16 10.34 5.86
CA SER A 293 1.00 10.14 4.69
C SER A 293 1.50 8.70 4.68
N HIS A 294 1.56 8.11 3.49
CA HIS A 294 2.23 6.83 3.26
C HIS A 294 3.62 7.07 2.70
N ASP A 295 4.53 6.14 2.99
CA ASP A 295 5.82 6.00 2.33
C ASP A 295 5.61 5.53 0.87
N ARG A 296 6.52 5.89 -0.04
CA ARG A 296 6.51 5.52 -1.47
C ARG A 296 6.45 4.00 -1.69
N HIS A 297 7.16 3.22 -0.89
CA HIS A 297 7.16 1.77 -0.91
C HIS A 297 5.92 1.14 -0.26
N GLY A 298 5.09 1.93 0.42
CA GLY A 298 3.85 1.47 1.05
C GLY A 298 4.06 0.59 2.27
N LYS A 299 5.24 0.63 2.90
CA LYS A 299 5.55 -0.15 4.11
C LYS A 299 5.12 0.59 5.37
N TYR A 300 5.31 1.91 5.38
CA TYR A 300 5.05 2.73 6.56
C TYR A 300 3.95 3.76 6.33
N ILE A 301 3.23 4.08 7.41
CA ILE A 301 2.27 5.19 7.45
C ILE A 301 2.58 6.09 8.65
N ALA A 302 2.60 7.40 8.41
CA ALA A 302 2.72 8.40 9.45
C ALA A 302 1.35 9.03 9.70
N SER A 303 0.98 9.14 10.97
CA SER A 303 -0.27 9.77 11.40
C SER A 303 -0.02 10.89 12.39
N ALA A 304 -0.74 11.99 12.21
CA ALA A 304 -0.77 13.10 13.16
C ALA A 304 -2.16 13.28 13.76
N GLY A 305 -2.21 13.40 15.08
CA GLY A 305 -3.44 13.64 15.83
C GLY A 305 -3.56 15.07 16.34
N LEU A 306 -4.79 15.44 16.73
CA LEU A 306 -5.07 16.64 17.51
C LEU A 306 -4.42 16.61 18.90
N ASP A 307 -4.05 15.42 19.40
CA ASP A 307 -3.29 15.21 20.63
C ASP A 307 -1.84 15.74 20.57
N GLY A 308 -1.40 16.23 19.39
CA GLY A 308 -0.07 16.76 19.17
C GLY A 308 0.99 15.67 19.03
N THR A 309 0.59 14.41 18.86
CA THR A 309 1.52 13.30 18.63
C THR A 309 1.61 12.97 17.14
N VAL A 310 2.83 12.65 16.71
CA VAL A 310 3.10 12.00 15.43
C VAL A 310 3.45 10.55 15.73
N LYS A 311 2.82 9.64 15.00
CA LYS A 311 3.05 8.20 15.14
C LYS A 311 3.41 7.59 13.80
N LEU A 312 4.41 6.72 13.80
CA LEU A 312 4.80 5.92 12.66
C LEU A 312 4.33 4.48 12.86
N TRP A 313 3.75 3.90 11.82
CA TRP A 313 3.20 2.55 11.87
C TRP A 313 3.76 1.68 10.75
N ASP A 314 4.01 0.42 11.07
CA ASP A 314 4.27 -0.62 10.09
C ASP A 314 2.93 -1.18 9.57
N MET A 315 2.69 -1.12 8.26
CA MET A 315 1.46 -1.63 7.65
C MET A 315 1.45 -3.15 7.48
N ARG A 316 2.60 -3.83 7.58
CA ARG A 316 2.64 -5.30 7.51
C ARG A 316 2.24 -5.92 8.84
N MET A 317 2.78 -5.40 9.94
CA MET A 317 2.52 -5.91 11.29
C MET A 317 1.41 -5.15 12.04
N TRP A 318 1.01 -3.97 11.56
CA TRP A 318 0.07 -3.05 12.21
C TRP A 318 0.50 -2.64 13.62
N LYS A 319 1.80 -2.41 13.80
CA LYS A 319 2.42 -2.01 15.07
C LYS A 319 2.91 -0.56 15.00
N GLU A 320 2.79 0.13 16.13
CA GLU A 320 3.43 1.43 16.33
C GLU A 320 4.94 1.22 16.41
N LEU A 321 5.69 1.86 15.51
CA LEU A 321 7.16 1.82 15.47
C LEU A 321 7.74 2.92 16.34
N SER A 322 7.29 4.16 16.13
CA SER A 322 7.76 5.30 16.89
C SER A 322 6.62 6.27 17.15
N SER A 323 6.74 6.99 18.26
CA SER A 323 5.88 8.12 18.55
C SER A 323 6.65 9.25 19.21
N PHE A 324 6.35 10.46 18.77
CA PHE A 324 6.93 11.67 19.35
C PHE A 324 5.88 12.77 19.43
N LYS A 325 6.05 13.67 20.41
CA LYS A 325 5.10 14.75 20.67
C LYS A 325 5.65 16.07 20.12
N ALA A 326 4.87 16.70 19.25
CA ALA A 326 5.07 18.07 18.84
C ALA A 326 4.62 19.02 19.96
N ARG A 327 5.29 20.16 20.14
CA ARG A 327 4.90 21.18 21.14
C ARG A 327 3.59 21.92 20.79
N ASN A 328 3.10 21.83 19.56
CA ASN A 328 1.90 22.53 19.07
C ASN A 328 1.12 21.63 18.11
N GLN A 329 -0.08 22.04 17.72
CA GLN A 329 -0.95 21.30 16.81
C GLN A 329 -0.31 21.13 15.43
N ILE A 330 -0.27 19.88 14.98
CA ILE A 330 0.22 19.50 13.66
C ILE A 330 -0.87 19.79 12.62
N LYS A 331 -0.46 20.40 11.51
CA LYS A 331 -1.35 20.79 10.41
C LYS A 331 -1.27 19.80 9.27
N ASP A 332 -0.06 19.42 8.86
CA ASP A 332 0.15 18.47 7.78
C ASP A 332 1.43 17.65 8.00
N ILE A 333 1.46 16.48 7.36
CA ILE A 333 2.60 15.57 7.33
C ILE A 333 2.73 15.03 5.91
N ARG A 334 3.96 14.92 5.40
CA ARG A 334 4.26 14.26 4.13
C ARG A 334 5.54 13.44 4.20
N PHE A 335 5.52 12.29 3.57
CA PHE A 335 6.72 11.53 3.22
C PHE A 335 7.31 12.04 1.91
N SER A 336 8.64 11.98 1.81
CA SER A 336 9.39 12.15 0.58
C SER A 336 9.55 10.80 -0.14
N ASP A 337 10.10 10.81 -1.36
CA ASP A 337 10.35 9.57 -2.12
C ASP A 337 11.44 8.70 -1.46
N LYS A 338 12.34 9.32 -0.68
CA LYS A 338 13.43 8.68 0.10
C LYS A 338 13.10 8.51 1.60
N ASP A 339 11.83 8.31 1.93
CA ASP A 339 11.38 8.03 3.30
C ASP A 339 11.63 9.15 4.34
N MET A 340 11.97 10.37 3.92
CA MET A 340 12.05 11.49 4.85
C MET A 340 10.66 12.00 5.22
N LEU A 341 10.45 12.38 6.48
CA LEU A 341 9.17 12.87 6.97
C LEU A 341 9.21 14.37 7.26
N ALA A 342 8.41 15.14 6.53
CA ALA A 342 8.15 16.54 6.85
C ALA A 342 6.92 16.66 7.76
N VAL A 343 7.08 17.36 8.88
CA VAL A 343 6.03 17.67 9.86
C VAL A 343 5.88 19.18 9.97
N GLY A 344 4.69 19.67 9.62
CA GLY A 344 4.33 21.08 9.67
C GLY A 344 3.42 21.36 10.87
N TRP A 345 3.87 22.22 11.78
CA TRP A 345 3.16 22.46 13.04
C TRP A 345 3.37 23.90 13.51
N GLY A 346 2.26 24.58 13.79
CA GLY A 346 2.25 26.03 14.01
C GLY A 346 2.97 26.78 12.87
N ASN A 347 4.12 27.36 13.20
CA ASN A 347 4.95 28.16 12.30
C ASN A 347 6.27 27.48 11.93
N HIS A 348 6.44 26.21 12.32
CA HIS A 348 7.67 25.45 12.10
C HIS A 348 7.43 24.31 11.12
N VAL A 349 8.45 24.02 10.33
CA VAL A 349 8.55 22.82 9.50
C VAL A 349 9.79 22.06 9.93
N TYR A 350 9.57 20.83 10.40
CA TYR A 350 10.62 19.93 10.83
C TYR A 350 10.68 18.78 9.85
N VAL A 351 11.88 18.47 9.38
CA VAL A 351 12.13 17.34 8.49
C VAL A 351 12.92 16.33 9.29
N TYR A 352 12.49 15.08 9.27
CA TYR A 352 13.17 13.98 9.93
C TYR A 352 13.72 13.05 8.87
N ASP A 353 15.01 12.76 8.99
CA ASP A 353 15.64 11.68 8.27
C ASP A 353 15.50 10.39 9.10
N ASP A 354 15.24 9.28 8.40
CA ASP A 354 15.22 7.91 8.92
C ASP A 354 14.66 7.76 10.35
N ILE A 355 13.37 8.03 10.51
CA ILE A 355 12.65 7.89 11.80
C ILE A 355 12.76 6.45 12.34
N LEU A 356 13.03 5.46 11.48
CA LEU A 356 13.10 4.07 11.84
C LEU A 356 14.32 3.76 12.72
N LYS A 357 15.46 4.44 12.51
CA LYS A 357 16.65 4.30 13.37
C LYS A 357 16.35 4.58 14.84
N TYR A 358 15.48 5.54 15.12
CA TYR A 358 15.17 5.95 16.49
C TYR A 358 14.18 5.00 17.18
N SER A 359 13.42 4.22 16.40
CA SER A 359 12.48 3.22 16.94
C SER A 359 13.19 2.10 17.71
N SER A 360 14.38 1.67 17.27
CA SER A 360 15.14 0.63 17.98
C SER A 360 15.76 1.10 19.29
N ASN A 361 16.06 2.39 19.41
CA ASN A 361 16.85 2.93 20.52
C ASN A 361 16.00 3.59 21.61
N GLY A 362 14.69 3.81 21.37
CA GLY A 362 13.77 4.40 22.35
C GLY A 362 14.01 5.90 22.61
N GLU A 363 14.88 6.54 21.83
CA GLU A 363 15.15 7.97 21.89
C GLU A 363 14.19 8.76 20.99
N SER A 364 13.90 10.02 21.36
CA SER A 364 13.14 10.91 20.49
C SER A 364 13.95 11.28 19.25
N PRO A 365 13.38 11.20 18.04
CA PRO A 365 14.11 11.49 16.81
C PRO A 365 14.60 12.94 16.78
N SER A 366 15.88 13.14 16.48
CA SER A 366 16.41 14.48 16.19
C SER A 366 16.00 14.89 14.78
N PRO A 367 15.54 16.13 14.56
CA PRO A 367 15.21 16.59 13.22
C PRO A 367 16.49 16.67 12.37
N TYR A 368 16.34 16.35 11.09
CA TYR A 368 17.36 16.57 10.06
C TYR A 368 17.48 18.06 9.72
N LEU A 369 16.37 18.72 9.47
CA LEU A 369 16.33 20.15 9.13
C LEU A 369 15.16 20.83 9.83
N THR A 370 15.36 22.07 10.28
CA THR A 370 14.28 22.88 10.84
C THR A 370 14.18 24.22 10.13
N HIS A 371 12.96 24.62 9.81
CA HIS A 371 12.67 25.93 9.25
C HIS A 371 11.57 26.62 10.06
N HIS A 372 11.74 27.92 10.31
CA HIS A 372 10.82 28.74 11.08
C HIS A 372 10.26 29.88 10.23
N PHE A 373 8.94 30.02 10.21
CA PHE A 373 8.22 31.09 9.54
C PHE A 373 7.72 32.13 10.56
N PRO A 374 8.38 33.29 10.70
CA PRO A 374 7.99 34.28 11.70
C PRO A 374 6.59 34.83 11.41
N GLY A 375 5.66 34.70 12.37
CA GLY A 375 4.30 35.23 12.26
C GLY A 375 3.37 34.54 11.27
N VAL A 376 3.83 33.51 10.53
CA VAL A 376 3.04 32.83 9.50
C VAL A 376 2.85 31.35 9.84
N GLY A 377 1.59 30.93 9.96
CA GLY A 377 1.24 29.53 10.19
C GLY A 377 1.33 28.70 8.91
N VAL A 378 1.88 27.49 9.04
CA VAL A 378 1.96 26.47 7.97
C VAL A 378 0.63 25.73 7.88
N ASN A 379 0.13 25.54 6.68
CA ASN A 379 -1.15 24.86 6.41
C ASN A 379 -0.95 23.50 5.72
N LYS A 380 -0.10 23.44 4.70
CA LYS A 380 0.04 22.27 3.82
C LYS A 380 1.50 22.05 3.43
N LEU A 381 1.89 20.79 3.25
CA LEU A 381 3.21 20.38 2.80
C LEU A 381 3.10 19.49 1.56
N ALA A 382 4.05 19.60 0.64
CA ALA A 382 4.19 18.70 -0.50
C ALA A 382 5.66 18.63 -0.95
N PHE A 383 6.26 17.44 -0.96
CA PHE A 383 7.55 17.23 -1.59
C PHE A 383 7.41 17.28 -3.11
N CYS A 384 8.43 17.81 -3.78
CA CYS A 384 8.57 17.73 -5.22
C CYS A 384 9.09 16.33 -5.57
N PRO A 385 8.35 15.52 -6.35
CA PRO A 385 8.89 14.25 -6.86
C PRO A 385 10.21 14.45 -7.60
N TYR A 386 11.17 13.54 -7.40
CA TYR A 386 12.48 13.51 -8.06
C TYR A 386 13.43 14.70 -7.79
N GLU A 387 13.03 15.67 -6.98
CA GLU A 387 13.86 16.83 -6.66
C GLU A 387 13.95 17.07 -5.15
N ASP A 388 15.07 17.64 -4.70
CA ASP A 388 15.34 17.94 -3.30
C ASP A 388 14.62 19.23 -2.82
N VAL A 389 13.31 19.31 -3.04
CA VAL A 389 12.48 20.48 -2.76
C VAL A 389 11.22 20.11 -1.99
N LEU A 390 10.92 20.89 -0.94
CA LEU A 390 9.65 20.85 -0.23
C LEU A 390 8.90 22.16 -0.41
N SER A 391 7.74 22.06 -1.03
CA SER A 391 6.74 23.13 -1.08
C SER A 391 6.01 23.22 0.26
N VAL A 392 6.08 24.39 0.89
CA VAL A 392 5.36 24.72 2.12
C VAL A 392 4.30 25.77 1.81
N GLY A 393 3.05 25.38 1.98
CA GLY A 393 1.92 26.30 1.90
C GLY A 393 1.63 26.89 3.27
N HIS A 394 1.74 28.21 3.38
CA HIS A 394 1.55 28.94 4.62
C HIS A 394 0.51 30.06 4.45
N SER A 395 0.17 30.74 5.54
CA SER A 395 -0.93 31.74 5.53
C SER A 395 -0.66 32.97 4.65
N ALA A 396 0.61 33.27 4.35
CA ALA A 396 1.00 34.38 3.48
C ALA A 396 1.23 33.98 2.00
N GLY A 397 1.11 32.70 1.65
CA GLY A 397 1.47 32.19 0.33
C GLY A 397 2.24 30.87 0.33
N LEU A 398 3.15 30.69 -0.63
CA LEU A 398 3.93 29.48 -0.88
C LEU A 398 5.42 29.76 -0.72
N THR A 399 6.16 28.84 -0.11
CA THR A 399 7.63 28.85 -0.08
C THR A 399 8.18 27.49 -0.43
N ASN A 400 9.13 27.44 -1.36
CA ASN A 400 9.89 26.24 -1.67
C ASN A 400 11.19 26.23 -0.86
N LEU A 401 11.34 25.20 -0.03
CA LEU A 401 12.53 24.94 0.77
C LEU A 401 13.38 23.88 0.09
N ILE A 402 14.70 24.02 0.15
CA ILE A 402 15.63 23.00 -0.35
C ILE A 402 15.96 22.06 0.79
N ILE A 403 15.73 20.78 0.56
CA ILE A 403 16.00 19.72 1.52
C ILE A 403 16.80 18.65 0.78
N PRO A 404 18.14 18.68 0.92
CA PRO A 404 18.99 17.66 0.31
C PRO A 404 18.58 16.26 0.79
N GLY A 405 18.54 15.31 -0.15
CA GLY A 405 18.20 13.91 0.13
C GLY A 405 16.72 13.61 0.24
N SER A 406 15.84 14.54 -0.13
CA SER A 406 14.39 14.30 -0.08
C SER A 406 13.85 13.64 -1.35
N GLY A 407 14.42 13.94 -2.52
CA GLY A 407 13.96 13.44 -3.82
C GLY A 407 14.74 12.21 -4.30
N GLU A 408 14.08 11.35 -5.07
CA GLU A 408 14.74 10.25 -5.76
C GLU A 408 15.57 10.77 -6.94
N ALA A 409 16.88 10.53 -6.92
CA ALA A 409 17.80 11.13 -7.91
C ALA A 409 17.70 10.46 -9.28
N ASN A 410 17.39 9.16 -9.30
CA ASN A 410 17.31 8.35 -10.50
C ASN A 410 15.85 7.99 -10.78
N TYR A 411 15.23 8.70 -11.73
CA TYR A 411 13.87 8.42 -12.16
C TYR A 411 13.84 7.35 -13.25
N ASP A 412 12.76 6.56 -13.28
CA ASP A 412 12.47 5.67 -14.41
C ASP A 412 11.68 6.44 -15.46
N SER A 413 12.33 6.72 -16.59
CA SER A 413 11.72 7.47 -17.70
C SER A 413 10.49 6.77 -18.31
N LEU A 414 10.30 5.45 -18.08
CA LEU A 414 9.09 4.74 -18.53
C LEU A 414 7.90 4.96 -17.59
N GLU A 415 8.13 5.17 -16.30
CA GLU A 415 7.07 5.43 -15.31
C GLU A 415 6.69 6.90 -15.31
N ALA A 416 7.67 7.78 -15.05
CA ALA A 416 7.50 9.21 -14.94
C ALA A 416 8.82 9.92 -15.32
N ASP A 417 8.75 10.75 -16.36
CA ASP A 417 9.90 11.51 -16.87
C ASP A 417 9.68 13.01 -16.62
N PRO A 418 10.46 13.64 -15.73
CA PRO A 418 10.40 15.08 -15.49
C PRO A 418 10.65 15.93 -16.76
N PHE A 419 11.41 15.38 -17.72
CA PHE A 419 11.81 16.06 -18.95
C PHE A 419 10.98 15.66 -20.18
N GLU A 420 9.81 15.03 -19.95
CA GLU A 420 9.02 14.49 -21.04
C GLU A 420 8.66 15.53 -22.12
N GLY A 421 8.80 15.11 -23.39
CA GLY A 421 8.32 15.85 -24.54
C GLY A 421 6.82 15.67 -24.77
N LYS A 422 6.20 16.56 -25.57
CA LYS A 422 4.76 16.47 -25.92
C LYS A 422 4.37 15.17 -26.65
N GLY A 423 5.31 14.54 -27.36
CA GLY A 423 5.11 13.26 -28.05
C GLY A 423 5.10 12.10 -27.05
N ALA A 424 6.19 11.98 -26.29
CA ALA A 424 6.33 10.98 -25.22
C ALA A 424 5.18 11.04 -24.21
N ARG A 425 4.74 12.23 -23.79
CA ARG A 425 3.58 12.39 -22.90
C ARG A 425 2.29 11.78 -23.46
N ARG A 426 2.03 11.99 -24.76
CA ARG A 426 0.84 11.43 -25.42
C ARG A 426 0.91 9.91 -25.52
N GLU A 427 2.08 9.37 -25.85
CA GLU A 427 2.30 7.92 -25.89
C GLU A 427 2.18 7.29 -24.49
N ARG A 428 2.75 7.93 -23.47
CA ARG A 428 2.65 7.52 -22.07
C ARG A 428 1.19 7.51 -21.60
N GLU A 429 0.43 8.56 -21.91
CA GLU A 429 -1.00 8.63 -21.57
C GLU A 429 -1.80 7.48 -22.20
N VAL A 430 -1.60 7.22 -23.50
CA VAL A 430 -2.26 6.11 -24.18
C VAL A 430 -1.83 4.77 -23.58
N ARG A 431 -0.54 4.61 -23.28
CA ARG A 431 -0.02 3.39 -22.66
C ARG A 431 -0.60 3.16 -21.27
N GLN A 432 -0.61 4.17 -20.40
CA GLN A 432 -1.19 4.07 -19.07
C GLN A 432 -2.68 3.71 -19.14
N LEU A 433 -3.41 4.23 -20.12
CA LEU A 433 -4.81 3.90 -20.32
C LEU A 433 -5.01 2.44 -20.80
N LEU A 434 -4.13 1.92 -21.66
CA LEU A 434 -4.15 0.52 -22.11
C LEU A 434 -3.75 -0.44 -20.98
N ASP A 435 -2.76 -0.06 -20.18
CA ASP A 435 -2.23 -0.82 -19.04
C ASP A 435 -3.07 -0.60 -17.75
N LYS A 436 -4.21 0.10 -17.85
CA LYS A 436 -5.07 0.43 -16.72
C LYS A 436 -5.48 -0.80 -15.93
N ILE A 437 -5.15 -0.81 -14.65
CA ILE A 437 -5.47 -1.90 -13.74
C ILE A 437 -6.91 -1.74 -13.23
N GLN A 438 -7.70 -2.80 -13.31
CA GLN A 438 -9.08 -2.81 -12.85
C GLN A 438 -9.19 -2.56 -11.33
N PRO A 439 -10.24 -1.85 -10.86
CA PRO A 439 -10.43 -1.55 -9.44
C PRO A 439 -10.51 -2.80 -8.55
N ASP A 440 -11.05 -3.91 -9.08
CA ASP A 440 -11.21 -5.15 -8.32
C ASP A 440 -9.88 -5.80 -7.91
N LEU A 441 -8.78 -5.49 -8.62
CA LEU A 441 -7.44 -5.99 -8.35
C LEU A 441 -6.76 -5.28 -7.17
N ILE A 442 -7.34 -4.20 -6.65
CA ILE A 442 -6.81 -3.49 -5.48
C ILE A 442 -7.03 -4.35 -4.24
N THR A 443 -5.93 -4.81 -3.64
CA THR A 443 -5.93 -5.66 -2.45
C THR A 443 -4.95 -5.13 -1.40
N PHE A 444 -5.02 -5.66 -0.17
CA PHE A 444 -4.09 -5.25 0.90
C PHE A 444 -2.69 -5.83 0.73
N ASN A 445 -2.60 -7.04 0.18
CA ASN A 445 -1.34 -7.73 -0.06
C ASN A 445 -1.25 -8.06 -1.55
N ASP A 446 -0.30 -7.43 -2.24
CA ASP A 446 -0.11 -7.63 -3.68
C ASP A 446 0.27 -9.09 -4.01
N ASP A 447 0.94 -9.78 -3.07
CA ASP A 447 1.33 -11.20 -3.16
C ASP A 447 0.13 -12.16 -3.32
N ILE A 448 -1.10 -11.70 -3.09
CA ILE A 448 -2.30 -12.54 -3.25
C ILE A 448 -2.58 -12.78 -4.73
N LEU A 449 -2.23 -11.85 -5.63
CA LEU A 449 -2.49 -11.99 -7.06
C LEU A 449 -1.64 -13.13 -7.63
N GLY A 450 -2.31 -14.16 -8.16
CA GLY A 450 -1.67 -15.39 -8.63
C GLY A 450 -1.45 -16.46 -7.55
N SER A 451 -1.80 -16.17 -6.29
CA SER A 451 -1.84 -17.18 -5.23
C SER A 451 -3.05 -18.11 -5.38
N ILE A 452 -2.91 -19.34 -4.87
CA ILE A 452 -3.96 -20.35 -4.97
C ILE A 452 -4.96 -20.17 -3.82
N HIS A 453 -6.25 -20.15 -4.14
CA HIS A 453 -7.31 -20.20 -3.14
C HIS A 453 -7.41 -21.60 -2.52
N LEU A 454 -6.75 -21.80 -1.38
CA LEU A 454 -6.70 -23.06 -0.63
C LEU A 454 -8.08 -23.69 -0.32
N LYS A 455 -9.16 -22.90 -0.26
CA LYS A 455 -10.51 -23.41 0.03
C LYS A 455 -11.20 -24.04 -1.20
N THR A 456 -10.98 -23.52 -2.40
CA THR A 456 -11.63 -23.99 -3.63
C THR A 456 -10.93 -25.22 -4.20
N ASP A 457 -9.61 -25.33 -4.01
CA ASP A 457 -8.84 -26.44 -4.58
C ASP A 457 -9.12 -27.79 -3.89
N ASN A 458 -9.54 -27.76 -2.63
CA ASN A 458 -10.05 -28.95 -1.93
C ASN A 458 -11.37 -29.49 -2.54
N THR A 459 -11.99 -28.74 -3.47
CA THR A 459 -13.19 -29.15 -4.21
C THR A 459 -12.92 -29.39 -5.70
N ASN A 460 -11.66 -29.32 -6.13
CA ASN A 460 -11.30 -29.58 -7.52
C ASN A 460 -11.54 -31.08 -7.81
N PRO A 461 -12.47 -31.46 -8.71
CA PRO A 461 -12.83 -32.86 -8.96
C PRO A 461 -11.67 -33.69 -9.53
N ASN A 462 -10.63 -33.02 -10.07
CA ASN A 462 -9.38 -33.65 -10.52
C ASN A 462 -8.30 -33.70 -9.44
N ALA A 463 -8.47 -33.01 -8.31
CA ALA A 463 -7.65 -33.32 -7.15
C ALA A 463 -8.07 -34.74 -6.76
N LYS A 464 -7.17 -35.71 -6.96
CA LYS A 464 -7.33 -37.02 -6.34
C LYS A 464 -7.57 -36.75 -4.87
N THR A 465 -8.82 -36.87 -4.42
CA THR A 465 -9.11 -37.03 -3.00
C THR A 465 -8.09 -38.07 -2.55
N PRO A 466 -7.27 -37.82 -1.51
CA PRO A 466 -6.49 -38.91 -0.95
C PRO A 466 -7.51 -40.00 -0.72
N ASN A 467 -7.34 -41.15 -1.37
CA ASN A 467 -8.30 -42.25 -1.37
C ASN A 467 -8.66 -42.55 0.10
N LEU A 468 -9.69 -41.86 0.62
CA LEU A 468 -10.59 -42.44 1.58
C LEU A 468 -11.14 -43.57 0.74
N ARG A 469 -10.59 -44.77 0.98
CA ARG A 469 -11.14 -45.99 0.40
C ARG A 469 -12.65 -45.86 0.56
N PRO A 470 -13.46 -46.14 -0.48
CA PRO A 470 -14.83 -46.52 -0.21
C PRO A 470 -14.68 -47.66 0.79
N ASP A 471 -15.09 -47.44 2.04
CA ASP A 471 -15.37 -48.57 2.91
C ASP A 471 -16.44 -49.34 2.14
N ASP A 472 -16.01 -50.44 1.54
CA ASP A 472 -16.90 -51.43 0.96
C ASP A 472 -17.95 -51.75 2.02
N ASP A 473 -19.18 -51.87 1.53
CA ASP A 473 -20.40 -52.22 2.25
C ASP A 473 -21.20 -51.06 2.83
N GLY A 474 -22.46 -50.97 2.37
CA GLY A 474 -23.48 -50.02 2.78
C GLY A 474 -23.80 -50.03 4.28
N GLN A 475 -22.92 -49.41 5.06
CA GLN A 475 -23.19 -48.90 6.40
C GLN A 475 -22.81 -47.43 6.40
N PHE A 476 -23.78 -46.57 6.74
CA PHE A 476 -23.54 -45.17 7.06
C PHE A 476 -22.59 -45.11 8.27
N HIS A 477 -21.28 -45.17 8.02
CA HIS A 477 -20.26 -44.97 9.04
C HIS A 477 -20.16 -43.47 9.34
N ASP A 478 -20.63 -43.15 10.55
CA ASP A 478 -20.65 -41.87 11.25
C ASP A 478 -19.24 -41.25 11.47
N ASP A 479 -18.43 -41.07 10.43
CA ASP A 479 -17.08 -40.50 10.57
C ASP A 479 -16.98 -39.01 10.24
N MET A 480 -18.08 -38.36 9.86
CA MET A 480 -18.20 -36.89 9.82
C MET A 480 -18.51 -36.30 11.20
N GLY A 481 -17.63 -36.55 12.17
CA GLY A 481 -17.79 -36.03 13.52
C GLY A 481 -16.96 -36.71 14.62
N ARG A 482 -15.87 -37.41 14.30
CA ARG A 482 -14.90 -37.85 15.32
C ARG A 482 -14.10 -36.65 15.85
N SER A 483 -14.77 -35.74 16.56
CA SER A 483 -14.07 -35.01 17.61
C SER A 483 -13.65 -36.07 18.63
N LYS A 484 -12.38 -36.50 18.58
CA LYS A 484 -11.79 -37.39 19.59
C LYS A 484 -12.29 -36.96 20.96
N LEU A 485 -12.89 -37.87 21.72
CA LEU A 485 -13.43 -37.63 23.06
C LEU A 485 -12.31 -37.06 23.94
N LYS A 486 -12.21 -35.74 24.01
CA LYS A 486 -11.25 -35.07 24.89
C LYS A 486 -11.80 -35.22 26.32
N LYS A 487 -11.22 -36.12 27.10
CA LYS A 487 -11.46 -36.14 28.55
C LYS A 487 -10.91 -34.83 29.15
N LYS A 488 -11.66 -34.26 30.10
CA LYS A 488 -11.45 -32.99 30.83
C LYS A 488 -11.89 -31.72 30.09
N MET A 489 -13.21 -31.55 29.97
CA MET A 489 -13.82 -30.21 29.95
C MET A 489 -14.96 -30.16 30.97
N ARG A 490 -15.01 -29.08 31.77
CA ARG A 490 -16.11 -28.77 32.69
C ARG A 490 -17.42 -28.79 31.88
N GLY A 491 -18.35 -29.69 32.20
CA GLY A 491 -19.46 -30.12 31.31
C GLY A 491 -20.44 -29.04 30.83
N ARG A 492 -20.25 -27.78 31.23
CA ARG A 492 -21.03 -26.62 30.80
C ARG A 492 -20.67 -26.16 29.37
N ASN A 493 -19.41 -26.37 28.91
CA ASN A 493 -18.89 -25.88 27.62
C ASN A 493 -18.53 -26.99 26.60
N SER A 494 -19.17 -28.17 26.66
CA SER A 494 -18.90 -29.24 25.70
C SER A 494 -19.27 -28.81 24.26
N SER A 495 -18.40 -29.13 23.28
CA SER A 495 -18.57 -28.80 21.86
C SER A 495 -19.87 -29.35 21.29
N THR A 496 -20.26 -30.56 21.71
CA THR A 496 -21.50 -31.23 21.31
C THR A 496 -22.73 -30.49 21.84
N LYS A 497 -22.68 -29.99 23.07
CA LYS A 497 -23.75 -29.18 23.68
C LYS A 497 -23.88 -27.81 23.00
N LYS A 498 -22.77 -27.17 22.65
CA LYS A 498 -22.75 -25.89 21.91
C LYS A 498 -23.29 -26.07 20.47
N TYR A 499 -22.95 -27.18 19.82
CA TYR A 499 -23.52 -27.55 18.52
C TYR A 499 -25.04 -27.74 18.59
N LEU A 500 -25.52 -28.56 19.53
CA LEU A 500 -26.95 -28.78 19.75
C LEU A 500 -27.71 -27.49 20.11
N SER A 501 -27.09 -26.58 20.86
CA SER A 501 -27.67 -25.26 21.16
C SER A 501 -27.75 -24.34 19.94
N ARG A 502 -26.76 -24.38 19.04
CA ARG A 502 -26.75 -23.59 17.78
C ARG A 502 -27.74 -24.16 16.74
N LYS A 503 -27.95 -25.47 16.76
CA LYS A 503 -28.88 -26.20 15.88
C LYS A 503 -30.26 -26.40 16.50
N ARG A 504 -30.68 -25.56 17.47
CA ARG A 504 -32.07 -25.51 17.96
C ARG A 504 -32.98 -24.89 16.88
N LYS A 505 -33.12 -25.58 15.76
CA LYS A 505 -34.20 -25.40 14.79
C LYS A 505 -35.22 -26.52 15.07
N ASN A 506 -36.49 -26.32 14.73
CA ASN A 506 -37.54 -27.32 14.92
C ASN A 506 -37.39 -28.56 14.01
N VAL A 507 -36.39 -28.57 13.13
CA VAL A 507 -36.07 -29.68 12.23
C VAL A 507 -35.21 -30.70 12.97
N ILE A 508 -35.74 -31.91 13.12
CA ILE A 508 -35.04 -33.04 13.76
C ILE A 508 -34.22 -33.75 12.69
N GLU A 509 -32.93 -33.47 12.66
CA GLU A 509 -31.96 -34.16 11.80
C GLU A 509 -31.48 -35.47 12.46
N PRO A 510 -31.26 -36.56 11.69
CA PRO A 510 -30.74 -37.82 12.24
C PRO A 510 -29.38 -37.64 12.93
N THR A 511 -28.55 -36.74 12.40
CA THR A 511 -27.27 -36.34 13.00
C THR A 511 -27.43 -35.70 14.39
N GLN A 512 -28.52 -34.96 14.61
CA GLN A 512 -28.83 -34.33 15.89
C GLN A 512 -29.25 -35.36 16.95
N LEU A 513 -30.04 -36.37 16.55
CA LEU A 513 -30.44 -37.49 17.41
C LEU A 513 -29.21 -38.31 17.84
N ALA A 514 -28.33 -38.63 16.90
CA ALA A 514 -27.07 -39.33 17.18
C ALA A 514 -26.19 -38.54 18.16
N LEU A 515 -26.07 -37.22 18.00
CA LEU A 515 -25.31 -36.35 18.91
C LEU A 515 -25.94 -36.24 20.30
N LYS A 516 -27.28 -36.16 20.40
CA LYS A 516 -28.00 -36.19 21.69
C LYS A 516 -27.78 -37.51 22.41
N ALA A 517 -27.86 -38.64 21.70
CA ALA A 517 -27.59 -39.96 22.25
C ALA A 517 -26.14 -40.10 22.74
N LYS A 518 -25.15 -39.60 21.97
CA LYS A 518 -23.74 -39.54 22.39
C LYS A 518 -23.54 -38.70 23.65
N LEU A 519 -24.22 -37.54 23.76
CA LEU A 519 -24.15 -36.68 24.95
C LEU A 519 -24.81 -37.33 26.18
N ALA A 520 -25.93 -38.04 25.99
CA ALA A 520 -26.57 -38.80 27.07
C ALA A 520 -25.65 -39.92 27.59
N LYS A 521 -24.98 -40.67 26.70
CA LYS A 521 -23.96 -41.65 27.07
C LYS A 521 -22.78 -41.01 27.82
N GLU A 522 -22.33 -39.82 27.40
CA GLU A 522 -21.27 -39.07 28.08
C GLU A 522 -21.66 -38.67 29.52
N LYS A 523 -22.90 -38.19 29.72
CA LYS A 523 -23.41 -37.86 31.06
C LYS A 523 -23.50 -39.10 31.93
N ALA A 524 -24.11 -40.18 31.42
CA ALA A 524 -24.24 -41.43 32.17
C ALA A 524 -22.88 -42.00 32.59
N ASN A 525 -21.86 -41.95 31.72
CA ASN A 525 -20.51 -42.38 32.06
C ASN A 525 -19.84 -41.46 33.10
N LYS A 526 -20.07 -40.14 33.03
CA LYS A 526 -19.59 -39.21 34.06
C LYS A 526 -20.25 -39.45 35.42
N ASP A 527 -21.56 -39.66 35.42
CA ASP A 527 -22.31 -39.91 36.65
C ASP A 527 -21.85 -41.23 37.29
N LYS A 528 -21.58 -42.27 36.48
CA LYS A 528 -20.94 -43.52 36.92
C LYS A 528 -19.53 -43.30 37.47
N GLU A 529 -18.68 -42.53 36.80
CA GLU A 529 -17.31 -42.22 37.28
C GLU A 529 -17.34 -41.41 38.60
N ILE A 530 -18.27 -40.46 38.76
CA ILE A 530 -18.45 -39.67 39.98
C ILE A 530 -18.88 -40.58 41.13
N ALA A 531 -19.85 -41.47 40.89
CA ALA A 531 -20.37 -42.36 41.91
C ALA A 531 -19.38 -43.47 42.32
N LEU A 532 -18.48 -43.88 41.42
CA LEU A 532 -17.33 -44.74 41.72
C LEU A 532 -16.29 -44.02 42.61
N LYS A 533 -16.04 -42.73 42.34
CA LYS A 533 -15.11 -41.92 43.14
C LYS A 533 -15.65 -41.55 44.52
N SER A 534 -16.96 -41.41 44.66
CA SER A 534 -17.60 -41.16 45.96
C SER A 534 -17.80 -42.42 46.80
N GLY A 535 -17.31 -43.59 46.36
CA GLY A 535 -17.37 -44.85 47.09
C GLY A 535 -18.73 -45.57 47.06
N ASN A 536 -19.73 -45.05 46.34
CA ASN A 536 -21.10 -45.57 46.34
C ASN A 536 -21.32 -46.74 45.36
N LEU A 537 -20.33 -47.09 44.53
CA LEU A 537 -20.42 -48.13 43.51
C LEU A 537 -19.13 -48.97 43.43
N LYS A 538 -19.25 -50.30 43.53
CA LYS A 538 -18.18 -51.25 43.20
C LYS A 538 -18.27 -51.62 41.71
N GLN A 539 -17.13 -51.77 41.02
CA GLN A 539 -17.09 -52.18 39.61
C GLN A 539 -17.80 -53.53 39.44
N SER A 540 -18.90 -53.57 38.69
CA SER A 540 -19.61 -54.81 38.38
C SER A 540 -18.98 -55.53 37.19
N SER A 541 -18.93 -56.85 37.25
CA SER A 541 -18.62 -57.71 36.10
C SER A 541 -19.72 -57.59 35.02
N PRO A 542 -19.38 -57.77 33.73
CA PRO A 542 -20.33 -57.65 32.64
C PRO A 542 -21.48 -58.66 32.80
N SER A 543 -22.71 -58.19 32.64
CA SER A 543 -23.92 -59.00 32.83
C SER A 543 -24.16 -59.89 31.61
N ALA A 544 -24.82 -61.05 31.79
CA ALA A 544 -25.19 -61.94 30.70
C ALA A 544 -26.06 -61.24 29.61
N LEU A 545 -26.78 -60.19 30.00
CA LEU A 545 -27.60 -59.33 29.11
C LEU A 545 -26.77 -58.40 28.22
N ASP A 546 -25.52 -58.09 28.57
CA ASP A 546 -24.63 -57.27 27.74
C ASP A 546 -24.29 -57.98 26.41
N ARG A 547 -24.45 -59.32 26.35
CA ARG A 547 -24.28 -60.13 25.13
C ARG A 547 -25.33 -59.83 24.05
N PHE A 548 -26.48 -59.29 24.42
CA PHE A 548 -27.56 -58.92 23.49
C PHE A 548 -27.47 -57.45 23.04
N THR A 549 -26.57 -56.66 23.63
CA THR A 549 -26.30 -55.30 23.15
C THR A 549 -25.31 -55.38 21.98
N LYS A 550 -25.73 -54.95 20.78
CA LYS A 550 -24.82 -54.86 19.63
C LYS A 550 -23.63 -53.97 20.02
N LYS A 551 -22.41 -54.52 20.01
CA LYS A 551 -21.18 -53.72 20.07
C LYS A 551 -21.22 -52.75 18.88
N SER A 552 -21.38 -51.46 19.17
CA SER A 552 -21.18 -50.42 18.17
C SER A 552 -19.67 -50.33 17.91
N ASN A 553 -19.20 -50.93 16.82
CA ASN A 553 -17.87 -50.66 16.28
C ASN A 553 -17.78 -49.22 15.77
#